data_AF-A0A8H5ARX3-F1
#
_entry.id   AF-A0A8H5ARX3-F1
#
_cell.length_a   1.000
_cell.length_b   1.000
_cell.length_c   1.000
_cell.angle_alpha   90.00
_cell.angle_beta   90.00
_cell.angle_gamma   90.00
#
_symmetry.space_group_name_H-M   'P 1'
#
loop_
_entity.id
_entity.type
_entity.pdbx_description
1 polymer ?
#
loop_
_entity_poly.entity_id
_entity_poly.type
_entity_poly.pdbx_seq_one_letter_code
_entity_poly.pdbx_strand_id
1 'polypeptide(L)'
;MDGSNPCEVIATGKAHGANPEDVYGCLYFFLTEQLRQFHRRLRQFNISFKITSFGAPHLAKALLSPDKPLVEFGLPSSIRFDRIMVSNIFDEAYVGLKEALVRWGPFLSARPQAILVGYFLDWFTSQRNGRIEGAPKALEDRLLRQLSPRHKVPVDMPHDPEGMNNWMSMHDEVHTLYKNSEPFATYLRKQGLESVLRQTRLMLKEHHTIVPHRYGAPMRGSSDALPEFVDDDAMYYNVRLSGTTWGERSVEFSRSSL
;
A
#
# COMPACT_ATOMS: atom_id res chain seq x y z
N MET A 1 -3.46 -1.89 -0.43
CA MET A 1 -2.96 -1.54 0.92
C MET A 1 -4.05 -0.84 1.76
N ASP A 2 -5.31 -1.25 1.61
CA ASP A 2 -6.40 -1.01 2.57
C ASP A 2 -6.65 -2.33 3.32
N GLY A 3 -5.59 -2.90 3.90
CA GLY A 3 -5.74 -3.99 4.86
C GLY A 3 -6.33 -3.38 6.13
N SER A 4 -7.38 -3.98 6.68
CA SER A 4 -8.06 -3.51 7.88
C SER A 4 -7.04 -3.06 8.92
N ASN A 5 -7.10 -1.79 9.34
CA ASN A 5 -6.24 -1.26 10.39
C ASN A 5 -6.44 -2.13 11.64
N PRO A 6 -5.42 -2.91 12.08
CA PRO A 6 -5.59 -3.84 13.20
C PRO A 6 -6.09 -3.13 14.46
N CYS A 7 -5.66 -1.90 14.71
CA CYS A 7 -6.12 -1.11 15.85
C CYS A 7 -7.63 -0.83 15.79
N GLU A 8 -8.17 -0.50 14.62
CA GLU A 8 -9.62 -0.26 14.44
C GLU A 8 -10.42 -1.55 14.58
N VAL A 9 -9.87 -2.67 14.10
CA VAL A 9 -10.47 -4.00 14.26
C VAL A 9 -10.61 -4.33 15.75
N ILE A 10 -9.51 -4.24 16.51
CA ILE A 10 -9.51 -4.52 17.95
C ILE A 10 -10.40 -3.53 18.72
N ALA A 11 -10.34 -2.23 18.40
CA ALA A 11 -11.16 -1.22 19.05
C ALA A 11 -12.66 -1.46 18.83
N THR A 12 -13.04 -1.86 17.60
CA THR A 12 -14.44 -2.18 17.30
C THR A 12 -14.89 -3.43 18.04
N GLY A 13 -14.06 -4.48 18.08
CA GLY A 13 -14.34 -5.67 18.89
C GLY A 13 -14.58 -5.35 20.36
N LYS A 14 -13.66 -4.60 20.98
CA LYS A 14 -13.79 -4.11 22.37
C LYS A 14 -15.11 -3.39 22.60
N ALA A 15 -15.51 -2.50 21.69
CA ALA A 15 -16.77 -1.75 21.78
C ALA A 15 -18.02 -2.64 21.75
N HIS A 16 -17.94 -3.82 21.15
CA HIS A 16 -19.01 -4.84 21.13
C HIS A 16 -18.84 -5.92 22.20
N GLY A 17 -17.89 -5.75 23.14
CA GLY A 17 -17.64 -6.68 24.24
C GLY A 17 -16.80 -7.90 23.87
N ALA A 18 -16.18 -7.93 22.69
CA ALA A 18 -15.21 -8.96 22.34
C ALA A 18 -13.91 -8.76 23.12
N ASN A 19 -13.26 -9.87 23.47
CA ASN A 19 -11.93 -9.84 24.07
C ASN A 19 -10.88 -9.47 23.00
N PRO A 20 -9.89 -8.60 23.27
CA PRO A 20 -8.90 -8.18 22.27
C PRO A 20 -8.06 -9.32 21.70
N GLU A 21 -7.88 -10.38 22.48
CA GLU A 21 -7.18 -11.59 22.06
C GLU A 21 -8.04 -12.46 21.13
N ASP A 22 -9.36 -12.30 21.13
CA ASP A 22 -10.25 -12.87 20.12
C ASP A 22 -10.26 -11.97 18.86
N VAL A 23 -9.14 -12.00 18.14
CA VAL A 23 -8.92 -11.21 16.93
C VAL A 23 -10.00 -11.49 15.87
N TYR A 24 -10.49 -12.73 15.78
CA TYR A 24 -11.54 -13.11 14.85
C TYR A 24 -12.92 -12.58 15.27
N GLY A 25 -13.25 -12.63 16.56
CA GLY A 25 -14.44 -11.97 17.10
C GLY A 25 -14.41 -10.46 16.88
N CYS A 26 -13.26 -9.81 17.12
CA CYS A 26 -13.06 -8.40 16.82
C CYS A 26 -13.27 -8.09 15.33
N LEU A 27 -12.70 -8.92 14.45
CA LEU A 27 -12.87 -8.80 13.00
C LEU A 27 -14.33 -8.98 12.57
N TYR A 28 -15.06 -9.93 13.16
CA TYR A 28 -16.48 -10.14 12.88
C TYR A 28 -17.30 -8.88 13.15
N PHE A 29 -17.11 -8.26 14.32
CA PHE A 29 -17.84 -7.02 14.66
C PHE A 29 -17.44 -5.86 13.76
N PHE A 30 -16.13 -5.69 13.51
CA PHE A 30 -15.64 -4.66 12.59
C PHE A 30 -16.26 -4.80 11.19
N LEU A 31 -16.19 -5.98 10.58
CA LEU A 31 -16.77 -6.23 9.25
C LEU A 31 -18.28 -6.03 9.25
N THR A 32 -18.98 -6.46 10.30
CA THR A 32 -20.42 -6.26 10.45
C THR A 32 -20.79 -4.77 10.45
N GLU A 33 -20.02 -3.93 11.14
CA GLU A 33 -20.23 -2.48 11.11
C GLU A 33 -19.94 -1.88 9.73
N GLN A 34 -18.81 -2.25 9.11
CA GLN A 34 -18.45 -1.75 7.78
C GLN A 34 -19.51 -2.12 6.74
N LEU A 35 -20.01 -3.36 6.75
CA LEU A 35 -21.07 -3.81 5.85
C LEU A 35 -22.40 -3.10 6.08
N ARG A 36 -22.77 -2.84 7.34
CA ARG A 36 -23.97 -2.04 7.68
C ARG A 36 -23.85 -0.61 7.18
N GLN A 37 -22.68 0.02 7.35
CA GLN A 37 -22.42 1.37 6.82
C GLN A 37 -22.46 1.38 5.29
N PHE A 38 -21.82 0.42 4.65
CA PHE A 38 -21.84 0.26 3.20
C PHE A 38 -23.28 0.13 2.68
N HIS A 39 -24.10 -0.74 3.27
CA HIS A 39 -25.51 -0.87 2.91
C HIS A 39 -26.30 0.45 3.06
N ARG A 40 -26.07 1.23 4.13
CA ARG A 40 -26.71 2.54 4.28
C ARG A 40 -26.29 3.51 3.16
N ARG A 41 -25.00 3.55 2.82
CA ARG A 41 -24.45 4.39 1.74
C ARG A 41 -24.99 3.98 0.37
N LEU A 42 -25.12 2.68 0.09
CA LEU A 42 -25.74 2.19 -1.14
C LEU A 42 -27.15 2.73 -1.37
N ARG A 43 -27.92 2.96 -0.29
CA ARG A 43 -29.28 3.50 -0.37
C ARG A 43 -29.32 5.03 -0.52
N GLN A 44 -28.23 5.72 -0.20
CA GLN A 44 -28.15 7.19 -0.20
C GLN A 44 -27.54 7.74 -1.49
N PHE A 45 -26.58 7.01 -2.07
CA PHE A 45 -25.85 7.47 -3.25
C PHE A 45 -26.32 6.74 -4.50
N ASN A 46 -26.26 7.44 -5.64
CA ASN A 46 -26.47 6.82 -6.93
C ASN A 46 -25.20 6.06 -7.36
N ILE A 47 -25.14 4.77 -7.04
CA ILE A 47 -23.97 3.92 -7.30
C ILE A 47 -24.31 2.89 -8.39
N SER A 48 -23.41 2.75 -9.36
CA SER A 48 -23.48 1.72 -10.40
C SER A 48 -22.22 0.86 -10.34
N PHE A 49 -22.40 -0.46 -10.20
CA PHE A 49 -21.29 -1.41 -10.20
C PHE A 49 -21.13 -2.04 -11.58
N LYS A 50 -19.89 -2.07 -12.07
CA LYS A 50 -19.50 -2.76 -13.30
C LYS A 50 -18.41 -3.75 -12.95
N ILE A 51 -18.73 -5.03 -13.05
CA ILE A 51 -17.82 -6.12 -12.75
C ILE A 51 -17.52 -6.84 -14.06
N THR A 52 -16.23 -7.08 -14.33
CA THR A 52 -15.78 -7.78 -15.54
C THR A 52 -14.79 -8.87 -15.15
N SER A 53 -14.69 -9.91 -15.99
CA SER A 53 -13.68 -10.96 -15.84
C SER A 53 -12.33 -10.60 -16.49
N PHE A 54 -12.19 -9.39 -17.04
CA PHE A 54 -10.96 -8.96 -17.69
C PHE A 54 -9.87 -8.62 -16.67
N GLY A 55 -8.67 -9.14 -16.89
CA GLY A 55 -7.48 -8.59 -16.23
C GLY A 55 -7.26 -7.12 -16.61
N ALA A 56 -6.61 -6.34 -15.75
CA ALA A 56 -6.49 -4.90 -15.92
C ALA A 56 -5.97 -4.44 -17.32
N PRO A 57 -4.92 -5.07 -17.93
CA PRO A 57 -4.49 -4.69 -19.27
C PRO A 57 -5.52 -4.96 -20.37
N HIS A 58 -6.29 -6.04 -20.22
CA HIS A 58 -7.32 -6.44 -21.17
C HIS A 58 -8.53 -5.52 -21.08
N LEU A 59 -8.90 -5.11 -19.87
CA LEU A 59 -9.97 -4.13 -19.65
C LEU A 59 -9.62 -2.77 -20.28
N ALA A 60 -8.40 -2.28 -20.03
CA ALA A 60 -7.92 -1.04 -20.65
C ALA A 60 -7.92 -1.12 -22.19
N LYS A 61 -7.50 -2.26 -22.75
CA LYS A 61 -7.56 -2.50 -24.20
C LYS A 61 -9.01 -2.52 -24.72
N ALA A 62 -9.91 -3.22 -24.04
CA ALA A 62 -11.32 -3.33 -24.43
C ALA A 62 -12.03 -1.97 -24.42
N LEU A 63 -11.72 -1.11 -23.45
CA LEU A 63 -12.23 0.26 -23.37
C LEU A 63 -11.77 1.14 -24.56
N LEU A 64 -10.59 0.89 -25.12
CA LEU A 64 -10.08 1.60 -26.30
C LEU A 64 -10.41 0.93 -27.63
N SER A 65 -11.03 -0.26 -27.60
CA SER A 65 -11.27 -1.02 -28.83
C SER A 65 -12.21 -0.26 -29.78
N PRO A 66 -11.90 -0.20 -31.10
CA PRO A 66 -12.80 0.37 -32.11
C PRO A 66 -14.18 -0.30 -32.14
N ASP A 67 -14.24 -1.59 -31.82
CA ASP A 67 -15.47 -2.39 -31.78
C ASP A 67 -16.36 -2.05 -30.59
N LYS A 68 -15.88 -1.22 -29.65
CA LYS A 68 -16.64 -0.69 -28.51
C LYS A 68 -17.41 -1.76 -27.71
N PRO A 69 -16.79 -2.90 -27.35
CA PRO A 69 -17.49 -4.03 -26.73
C PRO A 69 -18.10 -3.72 -25.35
N LEU A 70 -17.71 -2.60 -24.74
CA LEU A 70 -18.15 -2.21 -23.39
C LEU A 70 -19.20 -1.08 -23.37
N VAL A 71 -19.59 -0.53 -24.53
CA VAL A 71 -20.56 0.57 -24.60
C VAL A 71 -21.92 0.16 -24.05
N GLU A 72 -22.42 -1.04 -24.41
CA GLU A 72 -23.71 -1.54 -23.93
C GLU A 72 -23.73 -1.75 -22.42
N PHE A 73 -22.55 -1.93 -21.80
CA PHE A 73 -22.40 -2.03 -20.36
C PHE A 73 -22.25 -0.67 -19.67
N GLY A 74 -22.36 0.43 -20.40
CA GLY A 74 -22.23 1.80 -19.88
C GLY A 74 -20.79 2.27 -19.72
N LEU A 75 -19.84 1.65 -20.43
CA LEU A 75 -18.42 2.00 -20.40
C LEU A 75 -17.95 2.43 -21.81
N PRO A 76 -18.30 3.65 -22.25
CA PRO A 76 -17.86 4.16 -23.55
C PRO A 76 -16.35 4.48 -23.54
N SER A 77 -15.72 4.47 -24.71
CA SER A 77 -14.29 4.81 -24.85
C SER A 77 -13.94 6.25 -24.44
N SER A 78 -14.94 7.13 -24.38
CA SER A 78 -14.82 8.50 -23.88
C SER A 78 -14.81 8.60 -22.35
N ILE A 79 -15.03 7.50 -21.62
CA ILE A 79 -15.11 7.51 -20.15
C ILE A 79 -13.80 8.03 -19.54
N ARG A 80 -13.92 8.88 -18.52
CA ARG A 80 -12.80 9.36 -17.73
C ARG A 80 -13.12 9.23 -16.25
N PHE A 81 -12.12 8.90 -15.46
CA PHE A 81 -12.24 8.67 -14.03
C PHE A 81 -11.48 9.74 -13.25
N ASP A 82 -12.12 10.28 -12.22
CA ASP A 82 -11.46 11.15 -11.24
C ASP A 82 -10.58 10.33 -10.27
N ARG A 83 -10.80 9.02 -10.17
CA ARG A 83 -9.96 8.11 -9.39
C ARG A 83 -9.81 6.78 -10.11
N ILE A 84 -8.57 6.33 -10.28
CA ILE A 84 -8.25 5.00 -10.78
C ILE A 84 -7.39 4.32 -9.72
N MET A 85 -7.82 3.17 -9.20
CA MET A 85 -7.04 2.35 -8.26
C MET A 85 -6.58 1.09 -8.97
N VAL A 86 -5.27 0.88 -9.05
CA VAL A 86 -4.68 -0.22 -9.84
C VAL A 86 -4.00 -1.29 -9.00
N SER A 87 -4.16 -1.24 -7.66
CA SER A 87 -3.54 -2.20 -6.74
C SER A 87 -2.02 -2.33 -6.98
N ASN A 88 -1.49 -3.55 -6.99
CA ASN A 88 -0.09 -3.92 -7.19
C ASN A 88 0.33 -4.15 -8.65
N ILE A 89 -0.46 -3.73 -9.64
CA ILE A 89 -0.09 -4.01 -11.04
C ILE A 89 1.16 -3.25 -11.50
N PHE A 90 1.66 -2.29 -10.71
CA PHE A 90 2.90 -1.58 -11.00
C PHE A 90 4.15 -2.43 -10.83
N ASP A 91 4.10 -3.48 -10.02
CA ASP A 91 5.20 -4.44 -9.90
C ASP A 91 5.43 -5.15 -11.24
N GLU A 92 6.71 -5.39 -11.55
CA GLU A 92 7.16 -5.99 -12.81
C GLU A 92 6.63 -7.41 -13.01
N ALA A 93 6.42 -8.16 -11.92
CA ALA A 93 5.82 -9.49 -11.93
C ALA A 93 4.36 -9.52 -12.40
N TYR A 94 3.70 -8.36 -12.51
CA TYR A 94 2.32 -8.23 -12.95
C TYR A 94 2.23 -7.52 -14.30
N VAL A 95 2.04 -6.20 -14.31
CA VAL A 95 1.95 -5.41 -15.55
C VAL A 95 3.19 -4.54 -15.73
N GLY A 96 3.80 -4.10 -14.63
CA GLY A 96 4.91 -3.18 -14.63
C GLY A 96 4.48 -1.72 -14.76
N LEU A 97 5.26 -0.84 -14.14
CA LEU A 97 5.04 0.60 -14.06
C LEU A 97 4.70 1.24 -15.42
N LYS A 98 5.53 0.96 -16.44
CA LYS A 98 5.40 1.59 -17.75
C LYS A 98 4.07 1.23 -18.42
N GLU A 99 3.78 -0.05 -18.55
CA GLU A 99 2.56 -0.53 -19.22
C GLU A 99 1.30 -0.13 -18.46
N ALA A 100 1.33 -0.16 -17.12
CA ALA A 100 0.22 0.28 -16.31
C ALA A 100 -0.12 1.76 -16.55
N LEU A 101 0.88 2.65 -16.53
CA LEU A 101 0.67 4.09 -16.75
C LEU A 101 0.24 4.40 -18.19
N VAL A 102 0.82 3.73 -19.19
CA VAL A 102 0.43 3.92 -20.60
C VAL A 102 -1.01 3.48 -20.84
N ARG A 103 -1.45 2.39 -20.21
CA ARG A 103 -2.81 1.84 -20.41
C ARG A 103 -3.87 2.59 -19.62
N TRP A 104 -3.58 2.96 -18.38
CA TRP A 104 -4.57 3.55 -17.48
C TRP A 104 -4.53 5.08 -17.43
N GLY A 105 -3.38 5.69 -17.70
CA GLY A 105 -3.22 7.15 -17.75
C GLY A 105 -4.19 7.87 -18.69
N PRO A 106 -4.51 7.35 -19.89
CA PRO A 106 -5.47 7.97 -20.81
C PRO A 106 -6.89 8.11 -20.23
N PHE A 107 -7.29 7.20 -19.34
CA PHE A 107 -8.61 7.24 -18.70
C PHE A 107 -8.69 8.19 -17.52
N LEU A 108 -7.57 8.75 -17.07
CA LEU A 108 -7.58 9.72 -16.00
C LEU A 108 -8.19 11.04 -16.49
N SER A 109 -9.17 11.53 -15.74
CA SER A 109 -9.85 12.80 -15.97
C SER A 109 -8.86 13.97 -16.02
N ALA A 110 -9.25 15.05 -16.69
CA ALA A 110 -8.47 16.29 -16.76
C ALA A 110 -8.65 17.19 -15.52
N ARG A 111 -9.51 16.79 -14.58
CA ARG A 111 -9.75 17.55 -13.35
C ARG A 111 -8.49 17.60 -12.48
N PRO A 112 -8.20 18.71 -11.78
CA PRO A 112 -6.99 18.83 -10.96
C PRO A 112 -6.88 17.77 -9.85
N GLN A 113 -8.01 17.34 -9.29
CA GLN A 113 -8.07 16.31 -8.26
C GLN A 113 -8.02 14.87 -8.82
N ALA A 114 -7.96 14.69 -10.14
CA ALA A 114 -7.97 13.37 -10.74
C ALA A 114 -6.67 12.62 -10.42
N ILE A 115 -6.80 11.40 -9.91
CA ILE A 115 -5.65 10.64 -9.40
C ILE A 115 -5.67 9.16 -9.80
N LEU A 116 -4.50 8.65 -10.17
CA LEU A 116 -4.24 7.23 -10.37
C LEU A 116 -3.37 6.75 -9.20
N VAL A 117 -3.89 5.80 -8.42
CA VAL A 117 -3.29 5.28 -7.19
C VAL A 117 -2.96 3.81 -7.38
N GLY A 118 -1.78 3.41 -6.92
CA GLY A 118 -1.41 2.00 -6.82
C GLY A 118 -0.28 1.83 -5.81
N TYR A 119 0.22 0.61 -5.70
CA TYR A 119 1.34 0.31 -4.84
C TYR A 119 2.28 -0.72 -5.47
N PHE A 120 3.48 -0.82 -4.90
CA PHE A 120 4.46 -1.84 -5.18
C PHE A 120 4.54 -2.75 -3.95
N LEU A 121 4.21 -4.02 -4.15
CA LEU A 121 4.23 -5.06 -3.14
C LEU A 121 5.63 -5.65 -3.00
N ASP A 122 6.34 -5.87 -4.11
CA ASP A 122 7.53 -6.74 -4.16
C ASP A 122 8.76 -6.06 -4.76
N TRP A 123 8.74 -4.75 -5.00
CA TRP A 123 9.86 -4.01 -5.62
C TRP A 123 11.22 -4.22 -4.95
N PHE A 124 11.22 -4.42 -3.62
CA PHE A 124 12.43 -4.62 -2.84
C PHE A 124 13.13 -5.95 -3.15
N THR A 125 12.45 -6.90 -3.81
CA THR A 125 13.07 -8.16 -4.26
C THR A 125 14.06 -7.92 -5.40
N SER A 126 13.85 -6.86 -6.19
CA SER A 126 14.71 -6.48 -7.32
C SER A 126 15.68 -5.34 -6.99
N GLN A 127 15.59 -4.75 -5.80
CA GLN A 127 16.45 -3.66 -5.35
C GLN A 127 17.16 -4.09 -4.07
N ARG A 128 18.48 -4.37 -4.17
CA ARG A 128 19.30 -4.93 -3.07
C ARG A 128 19.03 -4.29 -1.71
N ASN A 129 19.07 -2.97 -1.63
CA ASN A 129 18.81 -2.20 -0.39
C ASN A 129 17.35 -1.75 -0.26
N GLY A 130 16.40 -2.48 -0.83
CA GLY A 130 14.96 -2.20 -0.66
C GLY A 130 14.45 -2.61 0.73
N ARG A 131 15.13 -3.56 1.37
CA ARG A 131 14.95 -3.97 2.77
C ARG A 131 16.25 -3.83 3.56
N ILE A 132 16.15 -3.98 4.88
CA ILE A 132 17.27 -3.79 5.80
C ILE A 132 18.39 -4.81 5.57
N GLU A 133 18.05 -6.03 5.13
CA GLU A 133 18.98 -7.15 4.95
C GLU A 133 19.99 -6.90 3.82
N GLY A 134 19.67 -6.01 2.88
CA GLY A 134 20.60 -5.57 1.84
C GLY A 134 21.16 -4.17 2.06
N ALA A 135 20.91 -3.56 3.21
CA ALA A 135 21.52 -2.30 3.62
C ALA A 135 22.94 -2.54 4.20
N PRO A 136 23.76 -1.49 4.42
CA PRO A 136 25.04 -1.64 5.09
C PRO A 136 24.88 -2.22 6.50
N LYS A 137 25.71 -3.21 6.87
CA LYS A 137 25.60 -3.91 8.17
C LYS A 137 25.61 -2.98 9.38
N ALA A 138 26.42 -1.92 9.34
CA ALA A 138 26.47 -0.90 10.39
C ALA A 138 25.12 -0.19 10.62
N LEU A 139 24.29 -0.05 9.59
CA LEU A 139 22.94 0.53 9.72
C LEU A 139 21.99 -0.48 10.37
N GLU A 140 22.00 -1.73 9.91
CA GLU A 140 21.20 -2.82 10.49
C GLU A 140 21.51 -2.97 11.99
N ASP A 141 22.79 -3.10 12.36
CA ASP A 141 23.19 -3.25 13.75
C ASP A 141 22.78 -2.05 14.60
N ARG A 142 22.80 -0.84 14.02
CA ARG A 142 22.35 0.38 14.71
C ARG A 142 20.85 0.32 15.00
N LEU A 143 20.03 -0.12 14.05
CA LEU A 143 18.58 -0.23 14.25
C LEU A 143 18.23 -1.36 15.22
N LEU A 144 18.88 -2.52 15.13
CA LEU A 144 18.69 -3.61 16.08
C LEU A 144 19.08 -3.19 17.51
N ARG A 145 20.18 -2.45 17.68
CA ARG A 145 20.56 -1.87 18.98
C ARG A 145 19.53 -0.91 19.57
N GLN A 146 18.77 -0.19 18.74
CA GLN A 146 17.68 0.67 19.22
C GLN A 146 16.50 -0.14 19.77
N LEU A 147 16.25 -1.33 19.22
CA LEU A 147 15.14 -2.20 19.60
C LEU A 147 15.47 -3.18 20.73
N SER A 148 16.75 -3.53 20.88
CA SER A 148 17.23 -4.49 21.89
C SER A 148 16.73 -4.22 23.32
N PRO A 149 16.76 -2.98 23.87
CA PRO A 149 16.25 -2.72 25.22
C PRO A 149 14.77 -3.05 25.40
N ARG A 150 13.96 -2.81 24.35
CA ARG A 150 12.52 -3.05 24.35
C ARG A 150 12.20 -4.54 24.37
N HIS A 151 12.94 -5.33 23.59
CA HIS A 151 12.76 -6.78 23.48
C HIS A 151 13.53 -7.58 24.53
N LYS A 152 14.36 -6.92 25.36
CA LYS A 152 15.22 -7.55 26.38
C LYS A 152 16.09 -8.68 25.81
N VAL A 153 16.52 -8.54 24.56
CA VAL A 153 17.30 -9.55 23.83
C VAL A 153 18.59 -8.91 23.29
N PRO A 154 19.74 -9.60 23.31
CA PRO A 154 20.94 -9.11 22.66
C PRO A 154 20.74 -8.97 21.14
N VAL A 155 21.64 -8.23 20.49
CA VAL A 155 21.68 -8.13 19.02
C VAL A 155 22.05 -9.48 18.41
N ASP A 156 22.93 -10.23 19.07
CA ASP A 156 23.35 -11.56 18.66
C ASP A 156 22.23 -12.59 18.88
N MET A 157 22.22 -13.61 18.02
CA MET A 157 21.20 -14.65 18.05
C MET A 157 21.26 -15.44 19.37
N PRO A 158 20.17 -15.51 20.15
CA PRO A 158 20.12 -16.26 21.39
C PRO A 158 19.99 -17.78 21.14
N HIS A 159 20.35 -18.58 22.15
CA HIS A 159 20.32 -20.04 22.07
C HIS A 159 19.09 -20.68 22.74
N ASP A 160 18.34 -19.92 23.54
CA ASP A 160 17.13 -20.39 24.22
C ASP A 160 15.85 -20.03 23.42
N PRO A 161 14.76 -20.80 23.56
CA PRO A 161 13.53 -20.58 22.79
C PRO A 161 12.86 -19.22 23.03
N GLU A 162 12.88 -18.71 24.27
CA GLU A 162 12.25 -17.42 24.62
C GLU A 162 13.03 -16.27 23.99
N GLY A 163 14.36 -16.29 24.14
CA GLY A 163 15.27 -15.39 23.46
C GLY A 163 15.06 -15.42 21.95
N MET A 164 14.94 -16.60 21.33
CA MET A 164 14.74 -16.72 19.88
C MET A 164 13.45 -16.04 19.44
N ASN A 165 12.35 -16.22 20.18
CA ASN A 165 11.07 -15.57 19.88
C ASN A 165 11.17 -14.04 19.99
N ASN A 166 11.88 -13.53 21.01
CA ASN A 166 12.12 -12.09 21.18
C ASN A 166 13.06 -11.54 20.09
N TRP A 167 14.06 -12.32 19.66
CA TRP A 167 14.98 -11.96 18.58
C TRP A 167 14.26 -11.87 17.23
N MET A 168 13.45 -12.89 16.89
CA MET A 168 12.57 -12.84 15.71
C MET A 168 11.64 -11.64 15.79
N SER A 169 11.11 -11.36 16.98
CA SER A 169 10.22 -10.24 17.19
C SER A 169 10.88 -8.89 16.90
N MET A 170 12.08 -8.69 17.44
CA MET A 170 12.91 -7.53 17.16
C MET A 170 13.24 -7.39 15.67
N HIS A 171 13.54 -8.51 15.00
CA HIS A 171 13.88 -8.51 13.58
C HIS A 171 12.68 -8.10 12.70
N ASP A 172 11.46 -8.52 13.01
CA ASP A 172 10.28 -8.05 12.25
C ASP A 172 10.03 -6.55 12.44
N GLU A 173 10.25 -6.04 13.66
CA GLU A 173 10.05 -4.63 13.99
C GLU A 173 11.11 -3.73 13.34
N VAL A 174 12.33 -4.22 13.07
CA VAL A 174 13.40 -3.41 12.48
C VAL A 174 13.00 -2.80 11.12
N HIS A 175 12.12 -3.48 10.38
CA HIS A 175 11.62 -3.00 9.09
C HIS A 175 10.75 -1.74 9.21
N THR A 176 10.10 -1.54 10.37
CA THR A 176 9.34 -0.32 10.67
C THR A 176 10.26 0.90 10.79
N LEU A 177 11.51 0.70 11.25
CA LEU A 177 12.51 1.76 11.42
C LEU A 177 13.36 2.02 10.17
N TYR A 178 13.33 1.10 9.19
CA TYR A 178 14.15 1.22 8.01
C TYR A 178 13.59 2.25 7.02
N LYS A 179 14.39 3.28 6.71
CA LYS A 179 14.11 4.26 5.65
C LYS A 179 14.59 3.75 4.30
N ASN A 180 13.65 3.37 3.45
CA ASN A 180 13.91 2.84 2.10
C ASN A 180 13.38 3.75 0.96
N SER A 181 13.19 5.05 1.21
CA SER A 181 12.69 6.02 0.22
C SER A 181 13.67 6.26 -0.92
N GLU A 182 14.96 6.42 -0.61
CA GLU A 182 16.01 6.58 -1.62
C GLU A 182 16.24 5.30 -2.46
N PRO A 183 16.32 4.09 -1.86
CA PRO A 183 16.29 2.84 -2.63
C PRO A 183 15.07 2.74 -3.56
N PHE A 184 13.89 3.13 -3.09
CA PHE A 184 12.66 3.09 -3.89
C PHE A 184 12.71 4.09 -5.07
N ALA A 185 13.16 5.32 -4.84
CA ALA A 185 13.36 6.30 -5.90
C ALA A 185 14.35 5.80 -6.96
N THR A 186 15.43 5.11 -6.52
CA THR A 186 16.39 4.47 -7.42
C THR A 186 15.75 3.34 -8.23
N TYR A 187 14.92 2.51 -7.61
CA TYR A 187 14.16 1.48 -8.30
C TYR A 187 13.23 2.09 -9.36
N LEU A 188 12.45 3.12 -9.03
CA LEU A 188 11.55 3.78 -9.98
C LEU A 188 12.30 4.38 -11.19
N ARG A 189 13.48 4.97 -10.97
CA ARG A 189 14.34 5.45 -12.06
C ARG A 189 14.79 4.32 -12.99
N LYS A 190 15.22 3.18 -12.43
CA LYS A 190 15.58 1.98 -13.22
C LYS A 190 14.41 1.44 -14.03
N GLN A 191 13.20 1.52 -13.49
CA GLN A 191 11.95 1.15 -14.18
C GLN A 191 11.50 2.19 -15.24
N GLY A 192 12.31 3.23 -15.48
CA GLY A 192 12.09 4.20 -16.55
C GLY A 192 11.03 5.26 -16.23
N LEU A 193 10.75 5.53 -14.94
CA LEU A 193 9.70 6.45 -14.48
C LEU A 193 9.69 7.78 -15.26
N GLU A 194 10.83 8.47 -15.37
CA GLU A 194 10.88 9.77 -16.04
C GLU A 194 10.41 9.73 -17.50
N SER A 195 10.79 8.67 -18.23
CA SER A 195 10.43 8.50 -19.62
C SER A 195 8.93 8.26 -19.80
N VAL A 196 8.32 7.42 -18.94
CA VAL A 196 6.89 7.13 -19.01
C VAL A 196 6.05 8.31 -18.53
N LEU A 197 6.50 9.07 -17.53
CA LEU A 197 5.82 10.29 -17.08
C LEU A 197 5.74 11.33 -18.21
N ARG A 198 6.85 11.55 -18.94
CA ARG A 198 6.85 12.41 -20.14
C ARG A 198 5.91 11.89 -21.22
N GLN A 199 5.96 10.58 -21.52
CA GLN A 199 5.11 9.96 -22.54
C GLN A 199 3.61 10.09 -22.21
N THR A 200 3.25 9.90 -20.95
CA THR A 200 1.84 9.86 -20.50
C THR A 200 1.30 11.23 -20.06
N ARG A 201 2.16 12.25 -19.99
CA ARG A 201 1.87 13.58 -19.41
C ARG A 201 1.33 13.47 -17.99
N LEU A 202 1.86 12.52 -17.24
CA LEU A 202 1.59 12.34 -15.82
C LEU A 202 2.76 12.87 -15.00
N MET A 203 2.50 13.14 -13.73
CA MET A 203 3.52 13.41 -12.73
C MET A 203 3.29 12.52 -11.51
N LEU A 204 4.38 12.04 -10.92
CA LEU A 204 4.36 11.40 -9.60
C LEU A 204 4.14 12.50 -8.56
N LYS A 205 3.17 12.31 -7.67
CA LYS A 205 2.93 13.26 -6.57
C LYS A 205 3.96 13.06 -5.48
N GLU A 206 4.55 14.17 -5.05
CA GLU A 206 5.42 14.20 -3.87
C GLU A 206 4.60 14.08 -2.58
N HIS A 207 3.47 14.78 -2.51
CA HIS A 207 2.55 14.72 -1.38
C HIS A 207 1.30 13.93 -1.76
N HIS A 208 1.09 12.83 -1.04
CA HIS A 208 -0.08 12.00 -1.23
C HIS A 208 -1.32 12.61 -0.58
N THR A 209 -2.48 12.25 -1.13
CA THR A 209 -3.79 12.80 -0.74
C THR A 209 -4.83 11.73 -0.45
N ILE A 210 -4.59 10.50 -0.91
CA ILE A 210 -5.49 9.35 -0.77
C ILE A 210 -4.86 8.28 0.12
N VAL A 211 -3.57 7.98 -0.07
CA VAL A 211 -2.86 6.90 0.64
C VAL A 211 -1.49 7.36 1.15
N PRO A 212 -1.02 6.93 2.33
CA PRO A 212 0.34 7.24 2.76
C PRO A 212 1.38 6.58 1.85
N HIS A 213 2.60 7.13 1.81
CA HIS A 213 3.73 6.59 1.02
C HIS A 213 4.09 5.15 1.38
N ARG A 214 3.93 4.78 2.66
CA ARG A 214 4.10 3.41 3.16
C ARG A 214 3.06 3.12 4.24
N TYR A 215 2.83 1.83 4.52
CA TYR A 215 1.91 1.41 5.55
C TYR A 215 2.27 1.99 6.93
N GLY A 216 1.26 2.43 7.68
CA GLY A 216 1.40 3.03 9.02
C GLY A 216 2.00 4.45 9.07
N ALA A 217 2.52 4.99 7.96
CA ALA A 217 3.03 6.36 7.93
C ALA A 217 1.89 7.40 7.87
N PRO A 218 2.14 8.66 8.30
CA PRO A 218 1.16 9.73 8.18
C PRO A 218 0.73 9.97 6.73
N MET A 219 -0.57 10.22 6.49
CA MET A 219 -1.13 10.40 5.13
C MET A 219 -0.43 11.55 4.36
N ARG A 220 -0.07 12.62 5.07
CA ARG A 220 0.67 13.77 4.51
C ARG A 220 2.16 13.79 4.87
N GLY A 221 2.68 12.66 5.35
CA GLY A 221 4.10 12.50 5.63
C GLY A 221 4.94 12.60 4.36
N SER A 222 6.22 12.92 4.53
CA SER A 222 7.22 12.80 3.47
C SER A 222 7.37 11.34 3.02
N SER A 223 8.02 11.12 1.87
CA SER A 223 8.26 9.76 1.35
C SER A 223 9.18 8.90 2.22
N ASP A 224 9.93 9.54 3.13
CA ASP A 224 10.80 8.89 4.12
C ASP A 224 10.20 8.83 5.53
N ALA A 225 8.96 9.29 5.71
CA ALA A 225 8.24 9.17 6.97
C ALA A 225 8.10 7.69 7.37
N LEU A 226 8.38 7.41 8.64
CA LEU A 226 8.25 6.07 9.22
C LEU A 226 6.82 5.86 9.72
N PRO A 227 6.41 4.60 9.97
CA PRO A 227 5.17 4.31 10.66
C PRO A 227 5.12 4.96 12.04
N GLU A 228 3.94 5.45 12.42
CA GLU A 228 3.69 6.00 13.76
C GLU A 228 2.79 5.06 14.55
N PHE A 229 3.23 4.67 15.74
CA PHE A 229 2.45 3.85 16.67
C PHE A 229 2.16 4.66 17.92
N VAL A 230 0.89 4.69 18.33
CA VAL A 230 0.45 5.48 19.50
C VAL A 230 0.90 4.88 20.82
N ASP A 231 1.03 3.55 20.87
CA ASP A 231 1.44 2.77 22.04
C ASP A 231 1.99 1.39 21.62
N ASP A 232 2.39 0.60 22.61
CA ASP A 232 2.98 -0.73 22.43
C ASP A 232 1.98 -1.75 21.84
N ASP A 233 0.70 -1.61 22.18
CA ASP A 233 -0.37 -2.45 21.65
C ASP A 233 -0.58 -2.18 20.16
N ALA A 234 -0.66 -0.90 19.77
CA ALA A 234 -0.80 -0.51 18.38
C ALA A 234 0.38 -0.99 17.54
N MET A 235 1.60 -0.89 18.07
CA MET A 235 2.77 -1.46 17.42
C MET A 235 2.64 -2.98 17.30
N TYR A 236 2.30 -3.68 18.38
CA TYR A 236 2.11 -5.14 18.36
C TYR A 236 1.07 -5.56 17.32
N TYR A 237 -0.11 -4.96 17.30
CA TYR A 237 -1.17 -5.30 16.35
C TYR A 237 -0.72 -5.08 14.91
N ASN A 238 -0.03 -3.99 14.62
CA ASN A 238 0.43 -3.71 13.27
C ASN A 238 1.61 -4.60 12.85
N VAL A 239 2.57 -4.87 13.73
CA VAL A 239 3.76 -5.68 13.38
C VAL A 239 3.43 -7.18 13.35
N ARG A 240 2.55 -7.65 14.23
CA ARG A 240 2.27 -9.09 14.40
C ARG A 240 1.04 -9.60 13.67
N LEU A 241 0.02 -8.76 13.51
CA LEU A 241 -1.28 -9.22 13.00
C LEU A 241 -1.56 -8.80 11.56
N SER A 242 -0.85 -7.81 11.03
CA SER A 242 -1.16 -7.24 9.70
C SER A 242 -0.65 -8.08 8.52
N GLY A 243 0.38 -8.91 8.73
CA GLY A 243 1.07 -9.64 7.67
C GLY A 243 1.83 -8.76 6.68
N THR A 244 2.08 -7.48 7.00
CA THR A 244 2.82 -6.56 6.11
C THR A 244 4.33 -6.83 6.15
N THR A 245 5.00 -6.67 5.02
CA THR A 245 6.46 -6.78 4.95
C THR A 245 7.18 -5.47 5.28
N TRP A 246 6.42 -4.37 5.42
CA TRP A 246 6.89 -3.00 5.66
C TRP A 246 7.76 -2.41 4.55
N GLY A 247 8.01 -3.18 3.50
CA GLY A 247 8.73 -2.77 2.30
C GLY A 247 7.80 -2.12 1.27
N GLU A 248 6.49 -2.35 1.36
CA GLU A 248 5.54 -1.92 0.35
C GLU A 248 5.50 -0.39 0.21
N ARG A 249 5.22 0.08 -1.02
CA ARG A 249 5.21 1.50 -1.36
C ARG A 249 4.00 1.88 -2.16
N SER A 250 3.22 2.84 -1.68
CA SER A 250 2.16 3.44 -2.47
C SER A 250 2.72 4.53 -3.37
N VAL A 251 2.04 4.81 -4.48
CA VAL A 251 2.33 5.94 -5.36
C VAL A 251 1.04 6.55 -5.87
N GLU A 252 1.04 7.87 -6.02
CA GLU A 252 -0.05 8.61 -6.63
C GLU A 252 0.43 9.37 -7.86
N PHE A 253 -0.28 9.22 -8.97
CA PHE A 253 -0.02 9.94 -10.21
C PHE A 253 -1.17 10.89 -10.54
N SER A 254 -0.83 12.07 -11.02
CA SER A 254 -1.79 13.08 -11.48
C SER A 254 -1.38 13.60 -12.85
N ARG A 255 -2.26 14.34 -13.53
CA ARG A 255 -1.90 15.04 -14.76
C ARG A 255 -0.84 16.09 -14.45
N SER A 256 0.17 16.21 -15.31
CA SER A 256 1.04 17.38 -15.28
C SER A 256 0.20 18.61 -15.58
N SER A 257 0.23 19.63 -14.73
CA SER A 257 -0.18 20.97 -15.14
C SER A 257 0.74 21.40 -16.29
N LEU A 258 0.15 21.75 -17.43
CA LEU A 258 0.86 22.38 -18.54
C LEU A 258 1.15 23.84 -18.21
#